data_AF-A0A1G2KUQ7-F1
#
_entry.id   AF-A0A1G2KUQ7-F1
#
_cell.length_a   1.000
_cell.length_b   1.000
_cell.length_c   1.000
_cell.angle_alpha   90.00
_cell.angle_beta   90.00
_cell.angle_gamma   90.00
#
_symmetry.space_group_name_H-M   'P 1'
#
loop_
_entity.id
_entity.type
_entity.pdbx_description
1 polymer ?
#
loop_
_entity_poly.entity_id
_entity_poly.type
_entity_poly.pdbx_seq_one_letter_code
_entity_poly.pdbx_strand_id
1 'polypeptide(L)'
;MEQRNSMMQWVIGVLALVVGMGGGYYYGNMMGHNRGVEAGIAQEKAAEIARREAAEREAASAINPFNQGSANPFEKASANPFDDVNVNPFK
;
A
#
# COMPACT_ATOMS: atom_id res chain seq x y z
N MET A 1 -43.15 53.08 -3.05
CA MET A 1 -43.24 51.74 -3.68
C MET A 1 -41.90 51.00 -3.72
N GLU A 2 -40.76 51.69 -3.70
CA GLU A 2 -39.42 51.07 -3.73
C GLU A 2 -39.05 50.21 -2.51
N GLN A 3 -39.37 50.67 -1.29
CA GLN A 3 -39.05 49.95 -0.05
C GLN A 3 -39.62 48.52 0.00
N ARG A 4 -40.85 48.32 -0.49
CA ARG A 4 -41.51 47.01 -0.54
C ARG A 4 -40.86 46.06 -1.55
N ASN A 5 -40.36 46.57 -2.67
CA ASN A 5 -39.63 45.77 -3.66
C ASN A 5 -38.24 45.39 -3.15
N SER A 6 -37.54 46.28 -2.46
CA SER A 6 -36.24 45.97 -1.87
C SER A 6 -36.37 44.91 -0.78
N MET A 7 -37.36 45.04 0.13
CA MET A 7 -37.69 44.01 1.13
C MET A 7 -38.00 42.65 0.47
N MET A 8 -38.80 42.63 -0.61
CA MET A 8 -39.14 41.41 -1.32
C MET A 8 -37.91 40.75 -1.98
N GLN A 9 -37.00 41.55 -2.54
CA GLN A 9 -35.75 41.04 -3.12
C GLN A 9 -34.83 40.42 -2.05
N TRP A 10 -34.74 41.04 -0.87
CA TRP A 10 -34.02 40.46 0.26
C TRP A 10 -34.64 39.14 0.74
N VAL A 11 -35.96 39.06 0.82
CA VAL A 11 -36.67 37.82 1.19
C VAL A 11 -36.41 36.70 0.18
N ILE A 12 -36.47 37.01 -1.13
CA ILE A 12 -36.17 36.04 -2.20
C ILE A 12 -34.70 35.60 -2.13
N GLY A 13 -33.76 36.53 -1.89
CA GLY A 13 -32.34 36.22 -1.75
C GLY A 13 -32.06 35.29 -0.57
N VAL A 14 -32.67 35.54 0.59
CA VAL A 14 -32.54 34.68 1.77
C VAL A 14 -33.18 33.31 1.53
N LEU A 15 -34.35 33.24 0.89
CA LEU A 15 -34.98 31.97 0.52
C LEU A 15 -34.11 31.14 -0.42
N ALA A 16 -33.53 31.77 -1.45
CA ALA A 16 -32.62 31.09 -2.37
C ALA A 16 -31.37 30.55 -1.66
N LEU A 17 -30.83 31.29 -0.69
CA LEU A 17 -29.69 30.85 0.12
C LEU A 17 -30.04 29.59 0.94
N VAL A 18 -31.19 29.61 1.63
CA VAL A 18 -31.63 28.47 2.46
C VAL A 18 -31.87 27.22 1.61
N VAL A 19 -32.52 27.37 0.45
CA VAL A 19 -32.76 26.26 -0.48
C VAL A 19 -31.44 25.73 -1.06
N GLY A 20 -30.51 26.62 -1.44
CA GLY A 20 -29.19 26.23 -1.93
C GLY A 20 -28.36 25.47 -0.89
N MET A 21 -28.39 25.93 0.37
CA MET A 21 -27.72 25.24 1.48
C MET A 21 -28.34 23.85 1.75
N GLY A 22 -29.66 23.76 1.80
CA GLY A 22 -30.35 22.48 2.02
C GLY A 22 -30.11 21.48 0.88
N GLY A 23 -30.25 21.93 -0.36
CA GLY A 23 -30.01 21.10 -1.55
C GLY A 23 -28.54 20.68 -1.68
N GLY A 24 -27.61 21.60 -1.45
CA GLY A 24 -26.18 21.31 -1.47
C GLY A 24 -25.75 20.32 -0.38
N TYR A 25 -26.29 20.45 0.84
CA TYR A 25 -26.03 19.51 1.93
C TYR A 25 -26.55 18.10 1.60
N TYR A 26 -27.79 17.99 1.10
CA TYR A 26 -28.38 16.70 0.73
C TYR A 26 -27.61 16.01 -0.40
N TYR A 27 -27.29 16.76 -1.47
CA TYR A 27 -26.54 16.23 -2.61
C TYR A 27 -25.11 15.84 -2.24
N GLY A 28 -24.41 16.68 -1.47
CA GLY A 28 -23.06 16.42 -0.99
C GLY A 28 -22.98 15.18 -0.10
N ASN A 29 -23.96 15.00 0.80
CA ASN A 29 -24.01 13.84 1.68
C ASN A 29 -24.21 12.52 0.91
N MET A 30 -25.07 12.51 -0.10
CA MET A 30 -25.32 11.32 -0.94
C MET A 30 -24.09 10.94 -1.78
N MET A 31 -23.39 11.91 -2.37
CA MET A 31 -22.17 11.64 -3.15
C MET A 31 -20.97 11.24 -2.27
N GLY A 32 -20.85 11.83 -1.08
CA GLY A 32 -19.78 11.51 -0.12
C GLY A 32 -19.87 10.08 0.38
N HIS A 33 -21.08 9.58 0.65
CA HIS A 33 -21.28 8.21 1.13
C HIS A 33 -20.87 7.18 0.07
N ASN A 34 -21.26 7.37 -1.19
CA ASN A 34 -20.89 6.46 -2.27
C ASN A 34 -19.37 6.42 -2.52
N ARG A 35 -18.70 7.58 -2.53
CA ARG A 35 -17.24 7.64 -2.64
C ARG A 35 -16.52 7.02 -1.44
N GLY A 36 -17.05 7.18 -0.23
CA GLY A 36 -16.47 6.63 0.99
C GLY A 36 -16.51 5.10 1.01
N VAL A 37 -17.64 4.51 0.63
CA VAL A 37 -17.81 3.05 0.57
C VAL A 37 -16.89 2.43 -0.50
N GLU A 38 -16.84 3.04 -1.69
CA GLU A 38 -15.99 2.55 -2.78
C GLU A 38 -14.49 2.64 -2.43
N ALA A 39 -14.07 3.75 -1.81
CA ALA A 39 -12.70 3.90 -1.31
C ALA A 39 -12.35 2.88 -0.21
N GLY A 40 -13.29 2.61 0.72
CA GLY A 40 -13.10 1.62 1.78
C GLY A 40 -12.88 0.21 1.24
N ILE A 41 -13.72 -0.23 0.28
CA ILE A 41 -13.61 -1.55 -0.34
C ILE A 41 -12.31 -1.69 -1.13
N ALA A 42 -11.90 -0.66 -1.86
CA ALA A 42 -10.63 -0.66 -2.61
C ALA A 42 -9.42 -0.78 -1.67
N GLN A 43 -9.46 -0.09 -0.53
CA GLN A 43 -8.38 -0.09 0.45
C GLN A 43 -8.29 -1.43 1.19
N GLU A 44 -9.42 -2.04 1.53
CA GLU A 44 -9.46 -3.37 2.16
C GLU A 44 -8.97 -4.47 1.22
N LYS A 45 -9.38 -4.44 -0.07
CA LYS A 45 -8.83 -5.35 -1.10
C LYS A 45 -7.33 -5.19 -1.27
N ALA A 46 -6.82 -3.96 -1.32
CA ALA A 46 -5.38 -3.72 -1.42
C ALA A 46 -4.62 -4.26 -0.19
N ALA A 47 -5.18 -4.07 1.01
CA ALA A 47 -4.60 -4.59 2.25
C ALA A 47 -4.69 -6.12 2.36
N GLU A 48 -5.70 -6.76 1.80
CA GLU A 48 -5.78 -8.23 1.73
C GLU A 48 -4.75 -8.80 0.77
N ILE A 49 -4.59 -8.22 -0.43
CA ILE A 49 -3.58 -8.65 -1.41
C ILE A 49 -2.17 -8.49 -0.82
N ALA A 50 -1.87 -7.36 -0.17
CA ALA A 50 -0.59 -7.14 0.48
C ALA A 50 -0.31 -8.16 1.61
N ARG A 51 -1.35 -8.54 2.39
CA ARG A 51 -1.22 -9.57 3.43
C ARG A 51 -1.00 -10.97 2.84
N ARG A 52 -1.67 -11.30 1.72
CA ARG A 52 -1.45 -12.55 1.01
C ARG A 52 -0.05 -12.62 0.40
N GLU A 53 0.42 -11.57 -0.26
CA GLU A 53 1.78 -11.51 -0.80
C GLU A 53 2.85 -11.60 0.30
N ALA A 54 2.63 -10.97 1.46
CA ALA A 54 3.53 -11.08 2.60
C ALA A 54 3.57 -12.52 3.14
N ALA A 55 2.41 -13.16 3.31
CA ALA A 55 2.31 -14.54 3.76
C ALA A 55 2.92 -15.52 2.74
N GLU A 56 2.73 -15.30 1.44
CA GLU A 56 3.35 -16.11 0.38
C GLU A 56 4.87 -15.94 0.36
N ARG A 57 5.39 -14.72 0.54
CA ARG A 57 6.84 -14.48 0.64
C ARG A 57 7.46 -15.13 1.88
N GLU A 58 6.75 -15.09 3.01
CA GLU A 58 7.20 -15.73 4.25
C GLU A 58 7.15 -17.25 4.15
N ALA A 59 6.11 -17.82 3.54
CA ALA A 59 6.04 -19.24 3.25
C ALA A 59 7.14 -19.68 2.26
N ALA A 60 7.37 -18.89 1.20
CA ALA A 60 8.42 -19.17 0.24
C ALA A 60 9.82 -19.09 0.88
N SER A 61 10.06 -18.12 1.76
CA SER A 61 11.35 -17.98 2.45
C SER A 61 11.59 -19.08 3.50
N ALA A 62 10.53 -19.57 4.16
CA ALA A 62 10.59 -20.66 5.13
C ALA A 62 10.93 -22.02 4.50
N ILE A 63 10.47 -22.26 3.27
CA ILE A 63 10.67 -23.53 2.55
C ILE A 63 11.90 -23.45 1.62
N ASN A 64 12.42 -22.26 1.32
CA ASN A 64 13.52 -22.08 0.37
C ASN A 64 14.80 -22.83 0.80
N PRO A 65 15.16 -23.94 0.11
CA PRO A 65 16.31 -24.76 0.48
C PRO A 65 17.65 -24.09 0.15
N PHE A 66 17.65 -22.96 -0.58
CA PHE A 66 18.84 -22.19 -0.93
C PHE A 66 19.11 -21.02 0.03
N ASN A 67 18.22 -20.78 1.01
CA ASN A 67 18.36 -19.71 1.99
C ASN A 67 19.23 -20.11 3.18
N GLN A 68 19.48 -21.41 3.36
CA GLN A 68 20.54 -21.90 4.23
C GLN A 68 21.83 -21.79 3.43
N GLY A 69 22.69 -20.85 3.86
CA GLY A 69 23.84 -20.38 3.10
C GLY A 69 24.57 -21.49 2.35
N SER A 70 24.85 -21.23 1.08
CA SER A 70 25.75 -22.04 0.28
C SER A 70 27.14 -21.99 0.93
N ALA A 71 27.38 -22.88 1.90
CA ALA A 71 28.73 -23.20 2.32
C ALA A 71 29.40 -23.75 1.06
N ASN A 72 30.21 -22.92 0.41
CA ASN A 72 30.92 -23.32 -0.80
C ASN A 72 31.76 -24.55 -0.42
N PRO A 73 31.50 -25.73 -1.00
CA PRO A 73 32.23 -26.95 -0.62
C PRO A 73 33.73 -26.86 -0.92
N PHE A 74 34.15 -25.89 -1.73
CA PHE A 74 35.54 -25.58 -2.03
C PHE A 74 36.16 -24.47 -1.17
N GLU A 75 35.41 -23.87 -0.24
CA GLU A 75 35.92 -22.81 0.63
C GLU A 75 37.11 -23.28 1.49
N LYS A 76 37.17 -24.59 1.80
CA LYS A 76 38.28 -25.24 2.50
C LYS A 76 39.23 -26.04 1.57
N ALA A 77 38.95 -26.11 0.27
CA ALA A 77 39.71 -26.93 -0.68
C ALA A 77 41.01 -26.29 -1.18
N SER A 78 41.39 -25.11 -0.64
CA SER A 78 42.65 -24.44 -0.99
C SER A 78 43.90 -25.11 -0.38
N ALA A 79 43.76 -26.21 0.38
CA ALA A 79 44.92 -26.96 0.84
C ALA A 79 45.53 -27.73 -0.35
N ASN A 80 46.67 -27.26 -0.84
CA ASN A 80 47.40 -27.92 -1.93
C ASN A 80 47.93 -29.27 -1.40
N PRO A 81 47.54 -30.41 -2.01
CA PRO A 81 47.93 -31.74 -1.53
C PRO A 81 49.43 -32.02 -1.65
N PHE A 82 50.18 -31.13 -2.30
CA PHE A 82 51.63 -31.22 -2.46
C PHE A 82 52.43 -30.32 -1.51
N ASP A 83 51.78 -29.62 -0.58
CA ASP A 83 52.49 -28.69 0.34
C ASP A 83 53.41 -29.42 1.34
N ASP A 84 53.16 -30.70 1.64
CA ASP A 84 53.93 -31.48 2.64
C ASP A 84 54.79 -32.59 2.02
N VAL A 85 54.97 -32.61 0.69
CA VAL A 85 55.83 -33.61 0.03
C VAL A 85 57.23 -33.04 -0.20
N ASN A 86 58.22 -33.62 0.48
CA ASN A 86 59.62 -33.39 0.19
C ASN A 86 59.98 -34.01 -1.17
N VAL A 87 60.01 -33.19 -2.22
CA VAL A 87 60.33 -33.60 -3.60
C VAL A 87 61.81 -33.96 -3.82
N ASN A 88 62.66 -33.92 -2.79
CA ASN A 88 64.07 -34.27 -2.90
C ASN A 88 64.34 -35.74 -2.51
N PRO A 89 64.62 -36.64 -3.48
CA PRO A 89 64.90 -38.05 -3.22
C PRO A 89 66.32 -38.34 -2.68
N PHE A 90 67.17 -37.32 -2.50
CA PHE A 90 68.56 -37.46 -2.04
C PHE A 90 68.86 -36.77 -0.70
N LYS A 91 67.82 -36.45 0.08
CA LYS A 91 67.96 -36.02 1.48
C LYS A 91 67.89 -37.21 2.42
#